data_AF-A0A8C1GNB6-F1
#
_entry.id   AF-A0A8C1GNB6-F1
#
_cell.length_a   1.000
_cell.length_b   1.000
_cell.length_c   1.000
_cell.angle_alpha   90.00
_cell.angle_beta   90.00
_cell.angle_gamma   90.00
#
_symmetry.space_group_name_H-M   'P 1'
#
loop_
_entity.id
_entity.type
_entity.pdbx_description
1 polymer ?
#
loop_
_entity_poly.entity_id
_entity_poly.type
_entity_poly.pdbx_seq_one_letter_code
_entity_poly.pdbx_strand_id
1 'polypeptide(L)'
;MEDNIISEEEAAQYDRQIRLWGLDAQKRLRGSRVLLVGLRGLGAEVAKNLILAGVKGLTLLDHEQVTEESRRAQFLIPVDADGQNQAQASLERAQLLNPMVEVKADTDAVESKPDYFFFQFDAVCLTRCSKDLMVRVDQLCASRNIKVFCGDVYGYHGYMFSDLGQEHHYVEEKPKVVKGSNEANDGPEAKKPKVDPNETTMVKKTISFSSLKEALEVDWTNEKAKSSLKRTPADYFLLQVLLKFRTDKGRDPQPDSFAEDSQLLLQIRDDVLETMGLSSELLPNTFVSYCFSEMAPVCAVVGGVLGQEIVKALSQRDAPHRNFFFFDGLKGSGVVDYFGSK
;
A
#
# COMPACT_ATOMS: atom_id res chain seq x y z
N MET A 1 -24.67 20.66 2.89
CA MET A 1 -25.33 19.33 2.97
C MET A 1 -25.66 18.74 1.58
N GLU A 2 -25.28 19.40 0.48
CA GLU A 2 -25.51 18.90 -0.90
C GLU A 2 -24.35 18.03 -1.46
N ASP A 3 -23.15 18.07 -0.86
CA ASP A 3 -21.95 17.37 -1.36
C ASP A 3 -21.95 15.83 -1.25
N ASN A 4 -23.05 15.21 -0.82
CA ASN A 4 -23.11 13.76 -0.54
C ASN A 4 -24.07 13.00 -1.48
N ILE A 5 -24.55 13.64 -2.54
CA ILE A 5 -25.45 13.05 -3.54
C ILE A 5 -24.60 12.66 -4.75
N ILE A 6 -24.53 11.36 -5.04
CA ILE A 6 -23.94 10.84 -6.27
C ILE A 6 -24.84 11.28 -7.44
N SER A 7 -24.27 11.94 -8.44
CA SER A 7 -24.98 12.36 -9.63
C SER A 7 -25.45 11.15 -10.44
N GLU A 8 -26.39 11.35 -11.36
CA GLU A 8 -26.84 10.27 -12.24
C GLU A 8 -25.69 9.73 -13.10
N GLU A 9 -24.81 10.62 -13.57
CA GLU A 9 -23.61 10.27 -14.34
C GLU A 9 -22.64 9.41 -13.50
N GLU A 10 -22.38 9.81 -12.24
CA GLU A 10 -21.54 9.04 -11.33
C GLU A 10 -22.17 7.69 -10.96
N ALA A 11 -23.49 7.65 -10.79
CA ALA A 11 -24.20 6.40 -10.51
C ALA A 11 -24.10 5.41 -11.69
N ALA A 12 -24.15 5.91 -12.93
CA ALA A 12 -23.96 5.10 -14.13
C ALA A 12 -22.50 4.64 -14.27
N GLN A 13 -21.53 5.54 -14.11
CA GLN A 13 -20.10 5.22 -14.22
C GLN A 13 -19.63 4.23 -13.16
N TYR A 14 -20.08 4.40 -11.92
CA TYR A 14 -19.70 3.57 -10.78
C TYR A 14 -20.68 2.42 -10.50
N ASP A 15 -21.62 2.10 -11.40
CA ASP A 15 -22.64 1.06 -11.16
C ASP A 15 -22.02 -0.28 -10.72
N ARG A 16 -20.96 -0.73 -11.40
CA ARG A 16 -20.32 -2.02 -11.11
C ARG A 16 -19.62 -2.05 -9.75
N GLN A 17 -18.93 -0.98 -9.38
CA GLN A 17 -18.26 -0.89 -8.08
C GLN A 17 -19.25 -0.63 -6.93
N ILE A 18 -20.31 0.14 -7.15
CA ILE A 18 -21.41 0.32 -6.20
C ILE A 18 -22.10 -1.02 -5.91
N ARG A 19 -22.26 -1.90 -6.90
CA ARG A 19 -22.77 -3.26 -6.68
C ARG A 19 -21.84 -4.13 -5.84
N LEU A 20 -20.54 -3.86 -5.88
CA LEU A 20 -19.53 -4.61 -5.12
C LEU A 20 -19.45 -4.16 -3.66
N TRP A 21 -19.28 -2.86 -3.42
CA TRP A 21 -19.01 -2.33 -2.07
C TRP A 21 -20.15 -1.48 -1.48
N GLY A 22 -21.20 -1.20 -2.25
CA GLY A 22 -22.36 -0.46 -1.81
C GLY A 22 -22.23 1.06 -1.95
N LEU A 23 -23.37 1.74 -1.98
CA LEU A 23 -23.46 3.18 -2.22
C LEU A 23 -22.76 4.01 -1.13
N ASP A 24 -22.89 3.62 0.13
CA ASP A 24 -22.30 4.38 1.25
C ASP A 24 -20.77 4.33 1.25
N ALA A 25 -20.19 3.19 0.83
CA ALA A 25 -18.75 3.06 0.62
C ALA A 25 -18.28 4.01 -0.49
N GLN A 26 -19.01 4.07 -1.61
CA GLN A 26 -18.72 4.98 -2.71
C GLN A 26 -18.80 6.46 -2.28
N LYS A 27 -19.81 6.83 -1.48
CA LYS A 27 -19.94 8.20 -0.95
C LYS A 27 -18.74 8.61 -0.08
N ARG A 28 -18.29 7.72 0.81
CA ARG A 28 -17.08 7.97 1.64
C ARG A 28 -15.84 8.14 0.77
N LEU A 29 -15.68 7.30 -0.25
CA LEU A 29 -14.56 7.38 -1.19
C LEU A 29 -14.56 8.71 -1.96
N ARG A 30 -15.72 9.12 -2.51
CA ARG A 30 -15.91 10.42 -3.18
C ARG A 30 -15.67 11.62 -2.26
N GLY A 31 -15.79 11.43 -0.95
CA GLY A 31 -15.47 12.45 0.05
C GLY A 31 -13.97 12.58 0.37
N SER A 32 -13.15 11.61 -0.05
CA SER A 32 -11.77 11.45 0.44
C SER A 32 -10.71 12.01 -0.50
N ARG A 33 -9.70 12.70 0.04
CA ARG A 33 -8.52 13.18 -0.70
C ARG A 33 -7.27 12.37 -0.38
N VAL A 34 -6.49 12.07 -1.41
CA VAL A 34 -5.27 11.26 -1.28
C VAL A 34 -4.05 12.04 -1.78
N LEU A 35 -2.96 11.96 -1.02
CA LEU A 35 -1.63 12.34 -1.48
C LEU A 35 -0.89 11.09 -1.94
N LEU A 36 -0.32 11.13 -3.14
CA LEU A 36 0.54 10.07 -3.67
C LEU A 36 1.92 10.67 -3.97
N VAL A 37 2.94 10.18 -3.26
CA VAL A 37 4.33 10.62 -3.42
C VAL A 37 5.09 9.60 -4.25
N GLY A 38 5.82 10.10 -5.26
CA GLY A 38 6.57 9.30 -6.23
C GLY A 38 5.67 8.76 -7.34
N LEU A 39 6.06 9.03 -8.59
CA LEU A 39 5.23 8.79 -9.77
C LEU A 39 5.95 8.01 -10.88
N ARG A 40 6.75 7.01 -10.47
CA ARG A 40 7.30 5.98 -11.36
C ARG A 40 6.24 4.89 -11.65
N GLY A 41 6.66 3.67 -12.00
CA GLY A 41 5.75 2.60 -12.46
C GLY A 41 4.70 2.24 -11.41
N LEU A 42 5.12 2.03 -10.16
CA LEU A 42 4.18 1.72 -9.06
C LEU A 42 3.21 2.89 -8.80
N GLY A 43 3.74 4.12 -8.71
CA GLY A 43 2.93 5.32 -8.47
C GLY A 43 1.86 5.50 -9.55
N ALA A 44 2.18 5.31 -10.82
CA ALA A 44 1.21 5.41 -11.91
C ALA A 44 0.06 4.39 -11.79
N GLU A 45 0.38 3.14 -11.42
CA GLU A 45 -0.62 2.09 -11.19
C GLU A 45 -1.56 2.43 -10.02
N VAL A 46 -1.00 2.90 -8.90
CA VAL A 46 -1.78 3.36 -7.75
C VAL A 46 -2.66 4.55 -8.14
N ALA A 47 -2.10 5.55 -8.82
CA ALA A 47 -2.84 6.74 -9.28
C ALA A 47 -4.03 6.35 -10.15
N LYS A 48 -3.80 5.51 -11.17
CA LYS A 48 -4.84 4.99 -12.06
C LYS A 48 -5.95 4.29 -11.27
N ASN A 49 -5.60 3.41 -10.33
CA ASN A 49 -6.59 2.69 -9.52
C ASN A 49 -7.43 3.64 -8.66
N LEU A 50 -6.83 4.65 -8.03
CA LEU A 50 -7.55 5.61 -7.18
C LEU A 50 -8.44 6.57 -7.98
N ILE A 51 -7.96 7.04 -9.13
CA ILE A 51 -8.72 7.92 -10.03
C ILE A 51 -9.93 7.17 -10.58
N LEU A 52 -9.75 5.93 -11.05
CA LEU A 52 -10.86 5.11 -11.54
C LEU A 52 -11.83 4.72 -10.42
N ALA A 53 -11.35 4.49 -9.20
CA ALA A 53 -12.22 4.22 -8.05
C ALA A 53 -13.09 5.42 -7.64
N GLY A 54 -12.69 6.65 -7.99
CA GLY A 54 -13.50 7.85 -7.75
C GLY A 54 -13.29 8.47 -6.37
N VAL A 55 -12.04 8.68 -5.97
CA VAL A 55 -11.71 9.54 -4.82
C VAL A 55 -12.12 11.00 -5.11
N LYS A 56 -12.27 11.84 -4.08
CA LYS A 56 -12.56 13.27 -4.27
C LYS A 56 -11.49 13.96 -5.11
N GLY A 57 -10.24 13.66 -4.79
CA GLY A 57 -9.09 14.23 -5.46
C GLY A 57 -7.81 13.51 -5.09
N LEU A 58 -6.88 13.55 -6.04
CA LEU A 58 -5.56 12.92 -5.94
C LEU A 58 -4.50 13.98 -6.22
N THR A 59 -3.60 14.21 -5.26
CA THR A 59 -2.41 15.03 -5.48
C THR A 59 -1.22 14.13 -5.77
N LEU A 60 -0.67 14.26 -6.97
CA LEU A 60 0.55 13.61 -7.43
C LEU A 60 1.72 14.51 -7.02
N LEU A 61 2.58 14.04 -6.11
CA LEU A 61 3.75 14.76 -5.65
C LEU A 61 5.01 14.03 -6.10
N ASP A 62 5.77 14.66 -7.00
CA ASP A 62 7.04 14.12 -7.47
C ASP A 62 7.94 15.30 -7.88
N HIS A 63 9.15 15.34 -7.36
CA HIS A 63 10.10 16.42 -7.62
C HIS A 63 11.11 16.09 -8.74
N GLU A 64 11.16 14.83 -9.16
CA GLU A 64 12.08 14.39 -10.19
C GLU A 64 11.61 14.81 -11.59
N GLN A 65 12.56 14.91 -12.50
CA GLN A 65 12.30 15.14 -13.92
C GLN A 65 12.07 13.82 -14.65
N VAL A 66 11.34 13.87 -15.76
CA VAL A 66 11.16 12.74 -16.66
C VAL A 66 12.52 12.31 -17.21
N THR A 67 12.85 11.04 -17.02
CA THR A 67 14.04 10.39 -17.58
C THR A 67 13.63 9.50 -18.75
N GLU A 68 14.59 9.03 -19.54
CA GLU A 68 14.31 8.08 -20.63
C GLU A 68 13.67 6.79 -20.11
N GLU A 69 14.11 6.30 -18.93
CA GLU A 69 13.54 5.13 -18.28
C GLU A 69 12.10 5.38 -17.86
N SER A 70 11.81 6.47 -17.14
CA SER A 70 10.46 6.71 -16.63
C SER A 70 9.46 6.97 -17.76
N ARG A 71 9.86 7.65 -18.84
CA ARG A 71 9.04 7.80 -20.04
C ARG A 71 8.64 6.45 -20.68
N ARG A 72 9.51 5.44 -20.63
CA ARG A 72 9.23 4.11 -21.23
C ARG A 72 8.48 3.18 -20.29
N ALA A 73 8.67 3.35 -18.98
CA ALA A 73 8.14 2.44 -17.96
C ALA A 73 6.82 2.92 -17.33
N GLN A 74 6.43 4.17 -17.56
CA GLN A 74 5.30 4.82 -16.89
C GLN A 74 4.29 5.34 -17.94
N PHE A 75 3.07 4.81 -17.91
CA PHE A 75 2.08 5.00 -18.99
C PHE A 75 1.33 6.34 -18.97
N LEU A 76 1.37 7.08 -17.85
CA LEU A 76 0.79 8.43 -17.73
C LEU A 76 1.69 9.51 -18.34
N ILE A 77 3.00 9.27 -18.48
CA ILE A 77 3.95 10.21 -19.08
C ILE A 77 3.83 10.17 -20.63
N PRO A 78 3.62 11.32 -21.30
CA PRO A 78 3.69 11.43 -22.75
C PRO A 78 5.09 11.15 -23.31
N VAL A 79 5.17 10.69 -24.56
CA VAL A 79 6.45 10.32 -25.21
C VAL A 79 7.35 11.54 -25.46
N ASP A 80 6.76 12.73 -25.52
CA ASP A 80 7.40 14.02 -25.79
C ASP A 80 7.60 14.87 -24.51
N ALA A 81 7.46 14.29 -23.32
CA ALA A 81 7.58 15.00 -22.04
C ALA A 81 9.01 15.09 -21.49
N ASP A 82 10.04 14.91 -22.33
CA ASP A 82 11.44 14.96 -21.89
C ASP A 82 11.77 16.28 -21.19
N GLY A 83 12.41 16.20 -20.02
CA GLY A 83 12.81 17.36 -19.22
C GLY A 83 11.68 18.05 -18.43
N GLN A 84 10.43 17.60 -18.57
CA GLN A 84 9.34 18.03 -17.70
C GLN A 84 9.43 17.35 -16.33
N ASN A 85 8.72 17.89 -15.34
CA ASN A 85 8.55 17.23 -14.04
C ASN A 85 7.61 16.01 -14.17
N GLN A 86 7.89 14.90 -13.47
CA GLN A 86 7.11 13.65 -13.60
C GLN A 86 5.64 13.80 -13.21
N ALA A 87 5.34 14.50 -12.10
CA ALA A 87 3.96 14.74 -11.66
C ALA A 87 3.22 15.62 -12.66
N GLN A 88 3.85 16.70 -13.13
CA GLN A 88 3.25 17.61 -14.11
C GLN A 88 3.02 16.94 -15.46
N ALA A 89 3.99 16.15 -15.96
CA ALA A 89 3.88 15.42 -17.22
C ALA A 89 2.75 14.39 -17.21
N SER A 90 2.47 13.78 -16.05
CA SER A 90 1.44 12.76 -15.89
C SER A 90 0.02 13.33 -15.74
N LEU A 91 -0.11 14.63 -15.44
CA LEU A 91 -1.35 15.26 -15.00
C LEU A 91 -2.49 15.09 -16.02
N GLU A 92 -2.23 15.38 -17.30
CA GLU A 92 -3.26 15.35 -18.34
C GLU A 92 -3.84 13.94 -18.52
N ARG A 93 -2.98 12.94 -18.72
CA ARG A 93 -3.43 11.55 -18.89
C ARG A 93 -4.11 11.01 -17.63
N ALA A 94 -3.61 11.39 -16.44
CA ALA A 94 -4.24 11.00 -15.18
C ALA A 94 -5.65 11.60 -15.06
N GLN A 95 -5.82 12.89 -15.34
CA GLN A 95 -7.11 13.57 -15.27
C GLN A 95 -8.12 13.01 -16.27
N LEU A 96 -7.66 12.58 -17.46
CA LEU A 96 -8.52 11.96 -18.49
C LEU A 96 -9.09 10.60 -18.08
N LEU A 97 -8.48 9.90 -17.11
CA LEU A 97 -9.02 8.61 -16.62
C LEU A 97 -10.38 8.79 -15.94
N ASN A 98 -10.59 9.92 -15.26
CA ASN A 98 -11.86 10.22 -14.62
C ASN A 98 -12.08 11.73 -14.42
N PRO A 99 -12.95 12.38 -15.21
CA PRO A 99 -13.26 13.80 -15.07
C PRO A 99 -13.88 14.19 -13.72
N MET A 100 -14.41 13.23 -12.96
CA MET A 100 -15.07 13.47 -11.67
C MET A 100 -14.07 13.59 -10.50
N VAL A 101 -12.81 13.21 -10.72
CA VAL A 101 -11.75 13.27 -9.70
C VAL A 101 -10.89 14.50 -9.95
N GLU A 102 -10.66 15.32 -8.93
CA GLU A 102 -9.73 16.45 -9.01
C GLU A 102 -8.29 15.94 -8.92
N VAL A 103 -7.57 15.89 -10.05
CA VAL A 103 -6.15 15.52 -10.07
C VAL A 103 -5.29 16.78 -10.02
N LYS A 104 -4.30 16.81 -9.12
CA LYS A 104 -3.32 17.90 -8.99
C LYS A 104 -1.90 17.36 -9.11
N ALA A 105 -1.02 18.19 -9.64
CA ALA A 105 0.42 17.95 -9.60
C ALA A 105 1.08 18.91 -8.61
N ASP A 106 2.03 18.39 -7.84
CA ASP A 106 2.89 19.15 -6.95
C ASP A 106 4.35 18.74 -7.26
N THR A 107 5.19 19.73 -7.58
CA THR A 107 6.54 19.49 -8.10
C THR A 107 7.63 19.63 -7.03
N ASP A 108 7.28 19.96 -5.79
CA ASP A 108 8.28 20.14 -4.74
C ASP A 108 8.72 18.78 -4.17
N ALA A 109 9.93 18.76 -3.59
CA ALA A 109 10.38 17.60 -2.81
C ALA A 109 9.49 17.42 -1.58
N VAL A 110 9.11 16.18 -1.28
CA VAL A 110 8.27 15.84 -0.11
C VAL A 110 8.94 16.23 1.21
N GLU A 111 10.27 16.16 1.27
CA GLU A 111 11.09 16.59 2.40
C GLU A 111 10.97 18.09 2.69
N SER A 112 10.67 18.89 1.66
CA SER A 112 10.51 20.34 1.78
C SER A 112 9.12 20.74 2.29
N LYS A 113 8.16 19.81 2.29
CA LYS A 113 6.79 20.12 2.69
C LYS A 113 6.70 20.37 4.19
N PRO A 114 6.06 21.48 4.61
CA PRO A 114 5.81 21.72 6.02
C PRO A 114 4.79 20.71 6.53
N ASP A 115 4.86 20.36 7.82
CA ASP A 115 4.00 19.33 8.42
C ASP A 115 2.50 19.54 8.17
N TYR A 116 2.04 20.80 8.16
CA TYR A 116 0.62 21.10 7.90
C TYR A 116 0.15 20.77 6.49
N PHE A 117 1.06 20.58 5.53
CA PHE A 117 0.74 20.17 4.17
C PHE A 117 0.00 18.83 4.15
N PHE A 118 0.40 17.89 5.00
CA PHE A 118 -0.19 16.55 5.04
C PHE A 118 -1.61 16.55 5.62
N PHE A 119 -1.99 17.56 6.41
CA PHE A 119 -3.26 17.59 7.15
C PHE A 119 -4.51 17.80 6.29
N GLN A 120 -4.34 18.08 5.00
CA GLN A 120 -5.44 18.25 4.05
C GLN A 120 -5.89 16.94 3.37
N PHE A 121 -5.22 15.82 3.66
CA PHE A 121 -5.47 14.52 3.05
C PHE A 121 -6.03 13.52 4.06
N ASP A 122 -6.87 12.60 3.58
CA ASP A 122 -7.44 11.50 4.36
C ASP A 122 -6.54 10.25 4.34
N ALA A 123 -5.72 10.14 3.30
CA ALA A 123 -4.67 9.13 3.16
C ALA A 123 -3.42 9.69 2.46
N VAL A 124 -2.26 9.20 2.86
CA VAL A 124 -0.96 9.49 2.24
C VAL A 124 -0.33 8.15 1.80
N CYS A 125 0.03 8.07 0.53
CA CYS A 125 0.73 6.92 -0.06
C CYS A 125 2.14 7.34 -0.46
N LEU A 126 3.14 6.69 0.11
CA LEU A 126 4.56 6.98 -0.11
C LEU A 126 5.19 5.88 -0.96
N THR A 127 5.77 6.27 -2.09
CA THR A 127 6.62 5.40 -2.92
C THR A 127 7.97 6.06 -3.11
N ARG A 128 9.02 5.26 -3.33
CA ARG A 128 10.39 5.73 -3.60
C ARG A 128 10.99 6.65 -2.53
N CYS A 129 10.45 6.61 -1.31
CA CYS A 129 10.87 7.44 -0.18
C CYS A 129 11.98 6.74 0.65
N SER A 130 12.80 7.53 1.34
CA SER A 130 13.76 6.99 2.33
C SER A 130 13.03 6.46 3.56
N LYS A 131 13.67 5.54 4.31
CA LYS A 131 13.12 5.01 5.57
C LYS A 131 12.76 6.15 6.53
N ASP A 132 13.68 7.11 6.71
CA ASP A 132 13.51 8.20 7.67
C ASP A 132 12.32 9.11 7.31
N LEU A 133 12.14 9.41 6.03
CA LEU A 133 11.00 10.18 5.57
C LEU A 133 9.69 9.42 5.79
N MET A 134 9.64 8.13 5.43
CA MET A 134 8.43 7.33 5.62
C MET A 134 8.04 7.26 7.10
N VAL A 135 9.00 7.01 8.00
CA VAL A 135 8.77 6.99 9.44
C VAL A 135 8.32 8.35 9.97
N ARG A 136 8.89 9.46 9.49
CA ARG A 136 8.47 10.81 9.88
C ARG A 136 7.02 11.09 9.49
N VAL A 137 6.65 10.80 8.24
CA VAL A 137 5.30 11.06 7.72
C VAL A 137 4.28 10.18 8.42
N ASP A 138 4.60 8.90 8.65
CA ASP A 138 3.78 7.96 9.43
C ASP A 138 3.44 8.52 10.83
N GLN A 139 4.47 8.93 11.58
CA GLN A 139 4.30 9.53 12.91
C GLN A 139 3.49 10.84 12.88
N LEU A 140 3.74 11.68 11.89
CA LEU A 140 3.01 12.94 11.72
C LEU A 140 1.51 12.69 11.48
N CYS A 141 1.20 11.77 10.58
CA CYS A 141 -0.16 11.40 10.20
C CYS A 141 -0.95 10.72 11.32
N ALA A 142 -0.28 9.95 12.19
CA ALA A 142 -0.88 9.31 13.35
C ALA A 142 -1.61 10.31 14.26
N SER A 143 -1.03 11.51 14.46
CA SER A 143 -1.63 12.57 15.30
C SER A 143 -2.95 13.15 14.76
N ARG A 144 -3.27 12.89 13.49
CA ARG A 144 -4.44 13.41 12.78
C ARG A 144 -5.39 12.34 12.25
N ASN A 145 -5.14 11.07 12.59
CA ASN A 145 -5.89 9.92 12.06
C ASN A 145 -5.88 9.86 10.52
N ILE A 146 -4.76 10.27 9.92
CA ILE A 146 -4.52 10.19 8.48
C ILE A 146 -3.91 8.83 8.20
N LYS A 147 -4.46 8.12 7.22
CA LYS A 147 -4.04 6.76 6.88
C LYS A 147 -2.75 6.81 6.09
N VAL A 148 -1.76 6.01 6.46
CA VAL A 148 -0.46 5.98 5.78
C VAL A 148 -0.27 4.64 5.10
N PHE A 149 0.22 4.71 3.87
CA PHE A 149 0.61 3.56 3.09
C PHE A 149 2.01 3.80 2.54
N CYS A 150 2.82 2.74 2.49
CA CYS A 150 4.10 2.77 1.82
C CYS A 150 4.18 1.60 0.84
N GLY A 151 4.93 1.74 -0.24
CA GLY A 151 5.19 0.62 -1.14
C GLY A 151 6.27 0.93 -2.16
N ASP A 152 6.99 -0.11 -2.58
CA ASP A 152 7.93 -0.05 -3.70
C ASP A 152 7.95 -1.39 -4.44
N VAL A 153 8.56 -1.36 -5.63
CA VAL A 153 8.89 -2.52 -6.45
C VAL A 153 10.39 -2.55 -6.69
N TYR A 154 10.98 -3.74 -6.56
CA TYR A 154 12.38 -4.01 -6.80
C TYR A 154 12.50 -5.31 -7.59
N GLY A 155 12.71 -5.21 -8.90
CA GLY A 155 12.74 -6.33 -9.82
C GLY A 155 11.45 -7.14 -9.77
N TYR A 156 11.58 -8.42 -9.41
CA TYR A 156 10.47 -9.36 -9.28
C TYR A 156 9.72 -9.24 -7.95
N HIS A 157 10.22 -8.42 -7.03
CA HIS A 157 9.68 -8.29 -5.69
C HIS A 157 8.97 -6.96 -5.50
N GLY A 158 8.04 -6.91 -4.56
CA GLY A 158 7.48 -5.65 -4.10
C GLY A 158 6.77 -5.80 -2.78
N TYR A 159 6.49 -4.67 -2.15
CA TYR A 159 5.80 -4.66 -0.87
C TYR A 159 4.77 -3.55 -0.81
N MET A 160 3.82 -3.71 0.09
CA MET A 160 3.09 -2.60 0.67
C MET A 160 3.09 -2.69 2.19
N PHE A 161 2.99 -1.53 2.82
CA PHE A 161 2.75 -1.33 4.24
C PHE A 161 1.49 -0.47 4.42
N SER A 162 0.76 -0.67 5.53
CA SER A 162 -0.33 0.19 5.96
C SER A 162 -0.28 0.50 7.46
N ASP A 163 -0.51 1.76 7.82
CA ASP A 163 -0.90 2.19 9.17
C ASP A 163 -2.22 2.98 9.08
N LEU A 164 -3.28 2.39 9.65
CA LEU A 164 -4.62 2.98 9.68
C LEU A 164 -4.99 3.54 11.06
N GLY A 165 -4.01 3.62 11.97
CA GLY A 165 -4.17 4.08 13.34
C GLY A 165 -4.52 2.98 14.35
N GLN A 166 -4.63 3.39 15.62
CA GLN A 166 -4.94 2.48 16.73
C GLN A 166 -6.39 1.95 16.71
N GLU A 167 -7.31 2.71 16.11
CA GLU A 167 -8.72 2.36 16.04
C GLU A 167 -9.27 2.57 14.62
N HIS A 168 -8.94 1.64 13.72
CA HIS A 168 -9.54 1.63 12.39
C HIS A 168 -10.89 0.89 12.42
N HIS A 169 -11.98 1.64 12.25
CA HIS A 169 -13.33 1.09 12.15
C HIS A 169 -13.70 0.75 10.72
N TYR A 170 -14.26 -0.44 10.51
CA TYR A 170 -14.76 -0.89 9.22
C TYR A 170 -16.01 -1.76 9.36
N VAL A 171 -16.73 -1.95 8.26
CA VAL A 171 -17.85 -2.91 8.16
C VAL A 171 -17.45 -4.10 7.32
N GLU A 172 -17.85 -5.29 7.74
CA GLU A 172 -17.67 -6.53 6.98
C GLU A 172 -19.04 -7.19 6.80
N GLU A 173 -19.33 -7.60 5.57
CA GLU A 173 -20.55 -8.33 5.25
C GLU A 173 -20.38 -9.81 5.63
N LYS A 174 -21.29 -10.33 6.46
CA LYS A 174 -21.29 -11.74 6.86
C LYS A 174 -22.63 -12.40 6.53
N PRO A 175 -22.64 -13.70 6.17
CA PRO A 175 -23.88 -14.47 6.06
C PRO A 175 -24.69 -14.40 7.36
N LYS A 176 -26.01 -14.23 7.24
CA LYS A 176 -26.90 -14.10 8.39
C LYS A 176 -27.01 -15.45 9.09
N VAL A 177 -26.78 -15.44 10.40
CA VAL A 177 -26.98 -16.61 11.25
C VAL A 177 -28.45 -16.69 11.65
N VAL A 178 -29.13 -17.75 11.23
CA VAL A 178 -30.50 -18.07 11.64
C VAL A 178 -30.44 -18.90 12.91
N LYS A 179 -31.06 -18.42 13.99
CA LYS A 179 -31.27 -19.24 15.20
C LYS A 179 -32.25 -20.35 14.83
N GLY A 180 -31.81 -21.60 14.95
CA GLY A 180 -32.69 -22.76 14.79
C GLY A 180 -33.87 -22.67 15.76
N SER A 181 -35.07 -22.98 15.30
CA SER A 181 -36.26 -23.07 16.15
C SER A 181 -35.98 -24.04 17.31
N ASN A 182 -36.30 -23.61 18.53
CA ASN A 182 -36.29 -24.45 19.72
C ASN A 182 -37.43 -25.47 19.62
N GLU A 183 -37.22 -26.55 18.88
CA GLU A 183 -37.92 -27.81 19.14
C GLU A 183 -37.03 -28.63 20.07
N ALA A 184 -37.57 -28.90 21.26
CA ALA A 184 -36.93 -29.63 22.34
C ALA A 184 -36.58 -31.05 21.88
N ASN A 185 -35.28 -31.31 21.72
CA ASN A 185 -34.73 -32.66 21.70
C ASN A 185 -33.54 -32.65 22.65
N ASP A 186 -33.71 -33.35 23.77
CA ASP A 186 -32.71 -33.61 24.80
C ASP A 186 -31.55 -34.42 24.20
N GLY A 187 -30.42 -33.77 23.95
CA GLY A 187 -29.18 -34.41 23.53
C GLY A 187 -27.99 -33.46 23.61
N PRO A 188 -26.81 -33.89 24.10
CA PRO A 188 -25.65 -33.03 24.26
C PRO A 188 -24.88 -32.92 22.95
N GLU A 189 -25.47 -32.29 21.94
CA GLU A 189 -24.75 -31.87 20.73
C GLU A 189 -24.96 -30.37 20.53
N ALA A 190 -23.86 -29.61 20.55
CA ALA A 190 -23.86 -28.20 20.22
C ALA A 190 -24.34 -28.03 18.76
N LYS A 191 -25.63 -27.74 18.57
CA LYS A 191 -26.22 -27.47 17.24
C LYS A 191 -25.44 -26.31 16.61
N LYS A 192 -24.67 -26.60 15.55
CA LYS A 192 -24.01 -25.56 14.75
C LYS A 192 -25.08 -24.58 14.23
N PRO A 193 -24.86 -23.26 14.34
CA PRO A 193 -25.82 -22.28 13.85
C PRO A 193 -26.12 -22.49 12.36
N LYS A 194 -27.40 -22.47 11.98
CA LYS A 194 -27.83 -22.59 10.59
C LYS A 194 -27.59 -21.23 9.92
N VAL A 195 -26.79 -21.20 8.87
CA VAL A 195 -26.47 -19.97 8.13
C VAL A 195 -27.39 -19.88 6.91
N ASP A 196 -28.02 -18.72 6.69
CA ASP A 196 -28.72 -18.45 5.44
C ASP A 196 -27.73 -17.82 4.45
N PRO A 197 -27.38 -18.49 3.35
CA PRO A 197 -26.46 -17.95 2.36
C PRO A 197 -27.07 -16.81 1.51
N ASN A 198 -28.40 -16.62 1.53
CA ASN A 198 -29.09 -15.61 0.73
C ASN A 198 -29.36 -14.29 1.46
N GLU A 199 -29.15 -14.25 2.78
CA GLU A 199 -29.26 -13.02 3.58
C GLU A 199 -27.92 -12.69 4.23
N THR A 200 -27.51 -11.41 4.18
CA THR A 200 -26.28 -10.93 4.79
C THR A 200 -26.55 -9.87 5.84
N THR A 201 -25.61 -9.70 6.78
CA THR A 201 -25.62 -8.62 7.77
C THR A 201 -24.29 -7.90 7.79
N MET A 202 -24.33 -6.59 7.98
CA MET A 202 -23.13 -5.75 8.12
C MET A 202 -22.68 -5.76 9.59
N VAL A 203 -21.46 -6.22 9.84
CA VAL A 203 -20.86 -6.26 11.18
C VAL A 203 -19.78 -5.20 11.28
N LYS A 204 -19.92 -4.29 12.26
CA LYS A 204 -18.87 -3.32 12.59
C LYS A 204 -17.72 -4.03 13.31
N LYS A 205 -16.50 -3.74 12.88
CA LYS A 205 -15.27 -4.23 13.49
C LYS A 205 -14.29 -3.07 13.69
N THR A 206 -13.36 -3.28 14.61
CA THR A 206 -12.25 -2.38 14.88
C THR A 206 -10.95 -3.18 14.82
N ILE A 207 -9.92 -2.60 14.23
CA ILE A 207 -8.58 -3.18 14.15
C ILE A 207 -7.55 -2.10 14.46
N SER A 208 -6.50 -2.47 15.19
CA SER A 208 -5.36 -1.59 15.49
C SER A 208 -4.19 -1.87 14.55
N PHE A 209 -3.42 -0.85 14.21
CA PHE A 209 -2.18 -0.96 13.43
C PHE A 209 -0.97 -0.57 14.28
N SER A 210 0.21 -1.08 13.88
CA SER A 210 1.49 -0.63 14.43
C SER A 210 2.10 0.41 13.51
N SER A 211 2.86 1.33 14.10
CA SER A 211 3.61 2.32 13.34
C SER A 211 4.64 1.64 12.41
N LEU A 212 5.03 2.32 11.33
CA LEU A 212 6.05 1.83 10.42
C LEU A 212 7.38 1.61 11.16
N LYS A 213 7.71 2.48 12.12
CA LYS A 213 8.91 2.34 12.94
C LYS A 213 8.94 1.02 13.69
N GLU A 214 7.88 0.71 14.43
CA GLU A 214 7.76 -0.55 15.18
C GLU A 214 7.76 -1.77 14.26
N ALA A 215 7.15 -1.64 13.07
CA ALA A 215 7.07 -2.72 12.10
C ALA A 215 8.42 -3.01 11.40
N LEU A 216 9.26 -2.00 11.21
CA LEU A 216 10.61 -2.15 10.66
C LEU A 216 11.67 -2.49 11.72
N GLU A 217 11.42 -2.23 13.00
CA GLU A 217 12.39 -2.41 14.10
C GLU A 217 11.96 -3.53 15.05
N VAL A 218 11.59 -4.68 14.47
CA VAL A 218 11.19 -5.87 15.23
C VAL A 218 12.37 -6.41 16.04
N ASP A 219 12.19 -6.57 17.34
CA ASP A 219 13.16 -7.22 18.22
C ASP A 219 13.10 -8.75 18.06
N TRP A 220 14.02 -9.26 17.21
CA TRP A 220 14.19 -10.69 16.96
C TRP A 220 14.84 -11.45 18.11
N THR A 221 15.24 -10.79 19.19
CA THR A 221 15.76 -11.46 20.39
C THR A 221 14.64 -12.02 21.29
N ASN A 222 13.43 -11.46 21.19
CA ASN A 222 12.23 -11.89 21.91
C ASN A 222 11.77 -13.30 21.47
N GLU A 223 11.39 -14.17 22.42
CA GLU A 223 10.89 -15.53 22.16
C GLU A 223 9.76 -15.58 21.13
N LYS A 224 8.85 -14.61 21.16
CA LYS A 224 7.72 -14.55 20.25
C LYS A 224 8.16 -14.34 18.81
N ALA A 225 9.05 -13.38 18.58
CA ALA A 225 9.62 -13.09 17.26
C ALA A 225 10.49 -14.26 16.76
N LYS A 226 11.30 -14.86 17.65
CA LYS A 226 12.06 -16.09 17.34
C LYS A 226 11.15 -17.23 16.90
N SER A 227 10.00 -17.41 17.55
CA SER A 227 9.04 -18.47 17.20
C SER A 227 8.38 -18.27 15.83
N SER A 228 8.18 -17.02 15.40
CA SER A 228 7.58 -16.70 14.10
C SER A 228 8.60 -16.62 12.97
N LEU A 229 9.89 -16.44 13.26
CA LEU A 229 10.95 -16.22 12.27
C LEU A 229 10.95 -17.24 11.12
N LYS A 230 10.72 -18.53 11.41
CA LYS A 230 10.67 -19.59 10.38
C LYS A 230 9.51 -19.43 9.38
N ARG A 231 8.47 -18.67 9.74
CA ARG A 231 7.30 -18.40 8.92
C ARG A 231 7.31 -16.98 8.32
N THR A 232 8.22 -16.13 8.79
CA THR A 232 8.41 -14.78 8.28
C THR A 232 8.90 -14.85 6.82
N PRO A 233 8.27 -14.12 5.89
CA PRO A 233 8.73 -14.09 4.51
C PRO A 233 10.13 -13.47 4.40
N ALA A 234 11.00 -14.07 3.58
CA ALA A 234 12.36 -13.56 3.33
C ALA A 234 12.35 -12.12 2.79
N ASP A 235 11.26 -11.75 2.08
CA ASP A 235 10.98 -10.42 1.57
C ASP A 235 10.97 -9.31 2.64
N TYR A 236 10.66 -9.65 3.90
CA TYR A 236 10.82 -8.70 5.00
C TYR A 236 12.29 -8.28 5.16
N PHE A 237 13.22 -9.24 5.12
CA PHE A 237 14.64 -8.95 5.22
C PHE A 237 15.20 -8.32 3.94
N LEU A 238 14.69 -8.73 2.77
CA LEU A 238 14.98 -8.07 1.50
C LEU A 238 14.64 -6.58 1.55
N LEU A 239 13.47 -6.23 2.09
CA LEU A 239 13.06 -4.84 2.29
C LEU A 239 14.05 -4.08 3.17
N GLN A 240 14.48 -4.66 4.28
CA GLN A 240 15.45 -4.03 5.19
C GLN A 240 16.78 -3.71 4.48
N VAL A 241 17.28 -4.64 3.68
CA VAL A 241 18.49 -4.47 2.87
C VAL A 241 18.34 -3.35 1.86
N LEU A 242 17.21 -3.32 1.13
CA LEU A 242 16.97 -2.32 0.09
C LEU A 242 16.73 -0.92 0.67
N LEU A 243 16.04 -0.81 1.82
CA LEU A 243 15.90 0.47 2.53
C LEU A 243 17.25 0.99 3.03
N LYS A 244 18.12 0.11 3.51
CA LYS A 244 19.49 0.49 3.92
C LYS A 244 20.32 0.92 2.71
N PHE A 245 20.24 0.20 1.59
CA PHE A 245 20.90 0.60 0.34
C PHE A 245 20.45 1.99 -0.10
N ARG A 246 19.13 2.25 -0.13
CA ARG A 246 18.56 3.55 -0.49
C ARG A 246 19.04 4.65 0.44
N THR A 247 19.14 4.36 1.74
CA THR A 247 19.65 5.30 2.75
C THR A 247 21.11 5.66 2.50
N ASP A 248 21.96 4.67 2.20
CA ASP A 248 23.39 4.88 2.00
C ASP A 248 23.74 5.54 0.66
N LYS A 249 22.97 5.23 -0.39
CA LYS A 249 23.26 5.66 -1.76
C LYS A 249 22.41 6.83 -2.24
N GLY A 250 21.29 7.12 -1.60
CA GLY A 250 20.30 8.09 -2.09
C GLY A 250 19.60 7.64 -3.38
N ARG A 251 19.74 6.36 -3.78
CA ARG A 251 19.11 5.75 -4.96
C ARG A 251 18.87 4.27 -4.72
N ASP A 252 18.07 3.65 -5.59
CA ASP A 252 17.91 2.19 -5.63
C ASP A 252 19.00 1.51 -6.47
N PRO A 253 19.16 0.17 -6.36
CA PRO A 253 20.07 -0.60 -7.21
C PRO A 253 19.71 -0.43 -8.69
N GLN A 254 20.72 -0.17 -9.53
CA GLN A 254 20.54 0.11 -10.97
C GLN A 254 21.23 -0.96 -11.83
N PRO A 255 20.63 -1.36 -12.96
CA PRO A 255 21.25 -2.31 -13.89
C PRO A 255 22.63 -1.87 -14.40
N ASP A 256 22.81 -0.57 -14.64
CA ASP A 256 24.07 -0.03 -15.17
C ASP A 256 25.25 -0.21 -14.19
N SER A 257 24.95 -0.27 -12.89
CA SER A 257 25.90 -0.53 -11.81
C SER A 257 25.71 -1.92 -11.19
N PHE A 258 25.16 -2.89 -11.93
CA PHE A 258 24.75 -4.19 -11.38
C PHE A 258 25.85 -4.90 -10.57
N ALA A 259 27.10 -4.94 -11.08
CA ALA A 259 28.18 -5.64 -10.41
C ALA A 259 28.54 -5.00 -9.05
N GLU A 260 28.68 -3.67 -9.03
CA GLU A 260 29.02 -2.90 -7.82
C GLU A 260 27.86 -2.93 -6.81
N ASP A 261 26.64 -2.69 -7.28
CA ASP A 261 25.45 -2.68 -6.43
C ASP A 261 25.15 -4.06 -5.86
N SER A 262 25.35 -5.14 -6.64
CA SER A 262 25.18 -6.52 -6.14
C SER A 262 26.17 -6.86 -5.03
N GLN A 263 27.44 -6.46 -5.19
CA GLN A 263 28.45 -6.67 -4.15
C GLN A 263 28.08 -5.91 -2.87
N LEU A 264 27.64 -4.66 -3.01
CA LEU A 264 27.22 -3.85 -1.88
C LEU A 264 25.95 -4.40 -1.21
N LEU A 265 24.96 -4.86 -1.96
CA LEU A 265 23.74 -5.46 -1.42
C LEU A 265 24.03 -6.70 -0.57
N LEU A 266 24.97 -7.56 -1.00
CA LEU A 266 25.40 -8.72 -0.22
C LEU A 266 26.05 -8.29 1.10
N GLN A 267 26.91 -7.27 1.07
CA GLN A 267 27.53 -6.71 2.28
C GLN A 267 26.46 -6.12 3.22
N ILE A 268 25.57 -5.29 2.70
CA ILE A 268 24.47 -4.69 3.48
C ILE A 268 23.60 -5.77 4.11
N ARG A 269 23.28 -6.85 3.37
CA ARG A 269 22.53 -7.98 3.93
C ARG A 269 23.24 -8.56 5.15
N ASP A 270 24.53 -8.85 5.03
CA ASP A 270 25.28 -9.47 6.13
C ASP A 270 25.30 -8.54 7.34
N ASP A 271 25.60 -7.25 7.15
CA ASP A 271 25.61 -6.25 8.23
C ASP A 271 24.23 -6.06 8.89
N VAL A 272 23.16 -5.99 8.10
CA VAL A 272 21.78 -5.79 8.59
C VAL A 272 21.32 -7.01 9.37
N LEU A 273 21.52 -8.22 8.85
CA LEU A 273 21.09 -9.44 9.53
C LEU A 273 21.93 -9.72 10.78
N GLU A 274 23.24 -9.44 10.76
CA GLU A 274 24.08 -9.51 11.95
C GLU A 274 23.60 -8.55 13.05
N THR A 275 23.27 -7.31 12.68
CA THR A 275 22.72 -6.31 13.62
C THR A 275 21.40 -6.76 14.24
N MET A 276 20.58 -7.52 13.50
CA MET A 276 19.34 -8.14 14.00
C MET A 276 19.58 -9.44 14.80
N GLY A 277 20.81 -9.93 14.89
CA GLY A 277 21.15 -11.20 15.54
C GLY A 277 20.65 -12.43 14.75
N LEU A 278 20.61 -12.33 13.41
CA LEU A 278 20.06 -13.33 12.50
C LEU A 278 21.12 -13.88 11.53
N SER A 279 20.89 -15.09 11.03
CA SER A 279 21.77 -15.72 10.02
C SER A 279 21.55 -15.11 8.64
N SER A 280 22.62 -14.88 7.88
CA SER A 280 22.56 -14.43 6.49
C SER A 280 21.88 -15.43 5.55
N GLU A 281 21.74 -16.69 5.96
CA GLU A 281 21.02 -17.74 5.22
C GLU A 281 19.52 -17.44 5.06
N LEU A 282 18.93 -16.55 5.85
CA LEU A 282 17.54 -16.13 5.71
C LEU A 282 17.27 -15.39 4.39
N LEU A 283 18.30 -14.78 3.78
CA LEU A 283 18.22 -14.12 2.48
C LEU A 283 19.36 -14.64 1.56
N PRO A 284 19.10 -15.69 0.76
CA PRO A 284 20.11 -16.34 -0.07
C PRO A 284 20.78 -15.38 -1.05
N ASN A 285 22.09 -15.53 -1.30
CA ASN A 285 22.88 -14.66 -2.20
C ASN A 285 22.22 -14.39 -3.56
N THR A 286 21.40 -15.31 -4.06
CA THR A 286 20.69 -15.18 -5.34
C THR A 286 19.68 -14.03 -5.37
N PHE A 287 19.31 -13.43 -4.23
CA PHE A 287 18.35 -12.32 -4.18
C PHE A 287 18.75 -11.14 -5.06
N VAL A 288 20.05 -10.85 -5.19
CA VAL A 288 20.57 -9.73 -6.00
C VAL A 288 20.25 -9.88 -7.48
N SER A 289 20.00 -11.09 -7.97
CA SER A 289 19.63 -11.30 -9.37
C SER A 289 18.19 -10.86 -9.71
N TYR A 290 17.38 -10.53 -8.70
CA TYR A 290 15.93 -10.41 -8.85
C TYR A 290 15.33 -9.16 -8.19
N CYS A 291 16.15 -8.22 -7.73
CA CYS A 291 15.72 -7.03 -6.99
C CYS A 291 16.19 -5.70 -7.63
N PHE A 292 16.39 -5.67 -8.95
CA PHE A 292 16.82 -4.48 -9.71
C PHE A 292 15.70 -3.96 -10.60
N SER A 293 15.64 -2.62 -10.78
CA SER A 293 14.64 -1.91 -11.60
C SER A 293 13.19 -2.06 -11.14
N GLU A 294 12.27 -1.39 -11.84
CA GLU A 294 10.83 -1.57 -11.68
C GLU A 294 10.28 -2.39 -12.86
N MET A 295 9.69 -3.55 -12.58
CA MET A 295 9.06 -4.38 -13.60
C MET A 295 7.57 -4.04 -13.71
N ALA A 296 7.10 -3.64 -14.90
CA ALA A 296 5.71 -3.24 -15.11
C ALA A 296 4.66 -4.26 -14.61
N PRO A 297 4.82 -5.60 -14.80
CA PRO A 297 3.87 -6.57 -14.23
C PRO A 297 3.83 -6.55 -12.70
N VAL A 298 4.98 -6.30 -12.05
CA VAL A 298 5.07 -6.24 -10.58
C VAL A 298 4.47 -4.93 -10.07
N CYS A 299 4.72 -3.81 -10.76
CA CYS A 299 4.03 -2.54 -10.49
C CYS A 299 2.51 -2.70 -10.58
N ALA A 300 1.99 -3.42 -11.57
CA ALA A 300 0.57 -3.66 -11.72
C ALA A 300 -0.02 -4.51 -10.58
N VAL A 301 0.68 -5.59 -10.18
CA VAL A 301 0.24 -6.44 -9.05
C VAL A 301 0.25 -5.65 -7.74
N VAL A 302 1.40 -5.06 -7.38
CA VAL A 302 1.57 -4.34 -6.11
C VAL A 302 0.70 -3.09 -6.08
N GLY A 303 0.64 -2.33 -7.18
CA GLY A 303 -0.20 -1.14 -7.31
C GLY A 303 -1.70 -1.45 -7.27
N GLY A 304 -2.11 -2.61 -7.76
CA GLY A 304 -3.47 -3.15 -7.60
C GLY A 304 -3.82 -3.41 -6.14
N VAL A 305 -2.97 -4.14 -5.42
CA VAL A 305 -3.19 -4.44 -3.99
C VAL A 305 -3.15 -3.15 -3.16
N LEU A 306 -2.13 -2.32 -3.34
CA LEU A 306 -1.96 -1.06 -2.62
C LEU A 306 -3.13 -0.09 -2.88
N GLY A 307 -3.54 0.08 -4.13
CA GLY A 307 -4.72 0.89 -4.49
C GLY A 307 -6.01 0.35 -3.85
N GLN A 308 -6.21 -0.96 -3.84
CA GLN A 308 -7.38 -1.59 -3.22
C GLN A 308 -7.40 -1.41 -1.70
N GLU A 309 -6.25 -1.50 -1.03
CA GLU A 309 -6.16 -1.31 0.42
C GLU A 309 -6.41 0.15 0.82
N ILE A 310 -5.99 1.12 0.01
CA ILE A 310 -6.36 2.53 0.18
C ILE A 310 -7.88 2.69 0.05
N VAL A 311 -8.51 2.08 -0.96
CA VAL A 311 -9.97 2.13 -1.16
C VAL A 311 -10.71 1.52 0.02
N LYS A 312 -10.31 0.34 0.53
CA LYS A 312 -10.94 -0.28 1.71
C LYS A 312 -10.86 0.63 2.93
N ALA A 313 -9.69 1.21 3.18
CA ALA A 313 -9.49 2.04 4.35
C ALA A 313 -10.29 3.36 4.30
N LEU A 314 -10.36 4.02 3.14
CA LEU A 314 -11.15 5.24 2.94
C LEU A 314 -12.66 4.96 2.94
N SER A 315 -13.08 3.87 2.31
CA SER A 315 -14.48 3.45 2.29
C SER A 315 -14.93 2.77 3.60
N GLN A 316 -14.01 2.47 4.52
CA GLN A 316 -14.27 1.77 5.79
C GLN A 316 -15.07 0.48 5.58
N ARG A 317 -14.76 -0.25 4.50
CA ARG A 317 -15.43 -1.49 4.12
C ARG A 317 -14.41 -2.59 3.87
N ASP A 318 -14.77 -3.78 4.36
CA ASP A 318 -13.99 -4.99 4.38
C ASP A 318 -12.73 -4.91 5.24
N ALA A 319 -12.20 -6.06 5.62
CA ALA A 319 -11.01 -6.11 6.45
C ALA A 319 -9.77 -5.66 5.66
N PRO A 320 -9.02 -4.66 6.14
CA PRO A 320 -7.74 -4.30 5.54
C PRO A 320 -6.67 -5.35 5.86
N HIS A 321 -5.70 -5.50 4.97
CA HIS A 321 -4.46 -6.23 5.24
C HIS A 321 -3.70 -5.55 6.38
N ARG A 322 -3.22 -6.34 7.34
CA ARG A 322 -2.51 -5.88 8.53
C ARG A 322 -1.18 -6.61 8.67
N ASN A 323 -0.04 -5.95 8.52
CA ASN A 323 0.17 -4.59 7.99
C ASN A 323 1.17 -4.54 6.84
N PHE A 324 1.82 -5.66 6.52
CA PHE A 324 2.62 -5.80 5.31
C PHE A 324 1.99 -6.79 4.34
N PHE A 325 2.11 -6.50 3.06
CA PHE A 325 1.99 -7.47 1.99
C PHE A 325 3.29 -7.51 1.21
N PHE A 326 3.79 -8.70 0.95
CA PHE A 326 4.98 -8.97 0.15
C PHE A 326 4.60 -9.79 -1.08
N PHE A 327 5.14 -9.41 -2.22
CA PHE A 327 4.96 -10.11 -3.48
C PHE A 327 6.30 -10.58 -4.04
N ASP A 328 6.36 -11.85 -4.39
CA ASP A 328 7.48 -12.48 -5.11
C ASP A 328 6.95 -13.02 -6.44
N GLY A 329 7.31 -12.33 -7.52
CA GLY A 329 6.91 -12.64 -8.88
C GLY A 329 7.59 -13.88 -9.48
N LEU A 330 8.68 -14.38 -8.89
CA LEU A 330 9.30 -15.63 -9.32
C LEU A 330 8.49 -16.83 -8.86
N LYS A 331 7.95 -16.76 -7.63
CA LYS A 331 7.11 -17.80 -7.05
C LYS A 331 5.62 -17.60 -7.32
N GLY A 332 5.23 -16.40 -7.76
CA GLY A 332 3.83 -16.02 -7.89
C GLY A 332 3.11 -15.94 -6.55
N SER A 333 3.83 -15.61 -5.47
CA SER A 333 3.29 -15.60 -4.11
C SER A 333 3.04 -14.19 -3.62
N GLY A 334 1.85 -13.96 -3.05
CA GLY A 334 1.50 -12.77 -2.27
C GLY A 334 1.23 -13.15 -0.82
N VAL A 335 2.02 -12.64 0.12
CA VAL A 335 1.96 -13.00 1.54
C VAL A 335 1.60 -11.76 2.36
N VAL A 336 0.57 -11.87 3.21
CA VAL A 336 0.25 -10.86 4.21
C VAL A 336 0.79 -11.32 5.56
N ASP A 337 1.54 -10.45 6.24
CA ASP A 337 2.05 -10.72 7.58
C ASP A 337 2.05 -9.44 8.43
N TYR A 338 2.07 -9.61 9.75
CA TYR A 338 1.98 -8.52 10.72
C TYR A 338 3.30 -8.33 11.45
N PHE A 339 3.84 -7.11 11.35
CA PHE A 339 5.03 -6.69 12.07
C PHE A 339 4.72 -5.48 12.94
N GLY A 340 5.20 -5.52 14.18
CA GLY A 340 5.00 -4.48 15.19
C GLY A 340 4.68 -5.05 16.56
N SER A 341 4.47 -4.18 17.54
CA SER A 341 4.10 -4.59 18.89
C SER A 341 2.71 -5.25 18.92
N LYS A 342 2.56 -6.28 19.75
CA LYS A 342 1.29 -6.97 19.98
C LYS A 342 0.67 -6.56 21.30
#